data_AF-A0A2D4YH49-F1
#
_entry.id   AF-A0A2D4YH49-F1
#
_cell.length_a   1.000
_cell.length_b   1.000
_cell.length_c   1.000
_cell.angle_alpha   90.00
_cell.angle_beta   90.00
_cell.angle_gamma   90.00
#
_symmetry.space_group_name_H-M   'P 1'
#
loop_
_entity.id
_entity.type
_entity.pdbx_description
1 polymer ?
#
loop_
_entity_poly.entity_id
_entity_poly.type
_entity_poly.pdbx_seq_one_letter_code
_entity_poly.pdbx_strand_id
1 'polypeptide(L)'
;MTEEEILALRHLLKSEMLQLSVKSFTIKKAIKRFGISKDEANNYYLSVRSEIKKDAINKGLLYLFLGSVLLFIGLASVFGDSSLIYLGSLLLGAAGILSAFGYFILAIKSSKTQQ
;
A
#
# COMPACT_ATOMS: atom_id res chain seq x y z
N MET A 1 -19.22 -7.70 19.97
CA MET A 1 -18.65 -8.28 18.74
C MET A 1 -17.67 -9.36 19.14
N THR A 2 -17.72 -10.52 18.49
CA THR A 2 -16.75 -11.60 18.67
C THR A 2 -15.43 -11.26 17.95
N GLU A 3 -14.34 -11.94 18.32
CA GLU A 3 -13.03 -11.83 17.64
C GLU A 3 -13.15 -12.07 16.12
N GLU A 4 -13.97 -13.04 15.72
CA GLU A 4 -14.22 -13.37 14.31
C GLU A 4 -14.93 -12.23 13.56
N GLU A 5 -15.91 -11.59 14.18
CA GLU A 5 -16.61 -10.44 13.60
C GLU A 5 -15.70 -9.22 13.45
N ILE A 6 -14.79 -9.00 14.40
CA ILE A 6 -13.78 -7.93 14.33
C ILE A 6 -12.84 -8.18 13.14
N LEU A 7 -12.39 -9.42 12.97
CA LEU A 7 -11.49 -9.79 11.88
C LEU A 7 -12.18 -9.65 10.51
N ALA A 8 -13.43 -10.10 10.41
CA ALA A 8 -14.25 -9.95 9.21
C ALA A 8 -14.51 -8.47 8.85
N LEU A 9 -14.79 -7.63 9.85
CA LEU A 9 -14.95 -6.19 9.67
C LEU A 9 -13.66 -5.56 9.13
N ARG A 10 -12.51 -5.85 9.75
CA ARG A 10 -11.21 -5.34 9.30
C ARG A 10 -10.90 -5.76 7.86
N HIS A 11 -11.15 -7.02 7.51
CA HIS A 11 -10.93 -7.52 6.16
C HIS A 11 -11.82 -6.81 5.13
N LEU A 12 -13.11 -6.63 5.45
CA LEU A 12 -14.03 -5.87 4.59
C LEU A 12 -13.53 -4.45 4.38
N LEU A 13 -13.22 -3.73 5.45
CA LEU A 13 -12.74 -2.34 5.38
C LEU A 13 -11.45 -2.23 4.56
N LYS A 14 -10.51 -3.16 4.75
CA LYS A 14 -9.25 -3.21 4.01
C LYS A 14 -9.48 -3.42 2.51
N SER A 15 -10.32 -4.40 2.15
CA SER A 15 -10.67 -4.68 0.75
C SER A 15 -11.33 -3.47 0.08
N GLU A 16 -12.34 -2.90 0.74
CA GLU A 16 -13.09 -1.75 0.22
C GLU A 16 -12.18 -0.52 0.02
N MET A 17 -11.24 -0.28 0.93
CA MET A 17 -10.25 0.81 0.79
C MET A 17 -9.28 0.60 -0.37
N LEU A 18 -8.78 -0.63 -0.55
CA LEU A 18 -7.85 -0.96 -1.63
C LEU A 18 -8.54 -0.87 -3.01
N GLN A 19 -9.85 -1.11 -3.06
CA GLN A 19 -10.68 -0.91 -4.25
C GLN A 19 -11.07 0.56 -4.48
N LEU A 20 -10.57 1.50 -3.66
CA LEU A 20 -10.86 2.94 -3.75
C LEU A 20 -12.36 3.26 -3.60
N SER A 21 -13.10 2.44 -2.86
CA SER A 21 -14.50 2.74 -2.54
C SER A 21 -14.63 4.03 -1.73
N VAL A 22 -15.75 4.74 -1.91
CA VAL A 22 -16.02 5.99 -1.20
C VAL A 22 -16.25 5.69 0.28
N LYS A 23 -15.51 6.37 1.17
CA LYS A 23 -15.59 6.20 2.63
C LYS A 23 -17.02 6.13 3.17
N SER A 24 -17.91 7.02 2.72
CA SER A 24 -19.30 7.06 3.17
C SER A 24 -20.07 5.77 2.85
N PHE A 25 -19.82 5.19 1.67
CA PHE A 25 -20.40 3.92 1.25
C PHE A 25 -19.83 2.76 2.07
N THR A 26 -18.50 2.72 2.25
CA THR A 26 -17.82 1.70 3.05
C THR A 26 -18.34 1.68 4.49
N ILE A 27 -18.49 2.85 5.12
CA ILE A 27 -19.02 2.97 6.48
C ILE A 27 -20.48 2.52 6.54
N LYS A 28 -21.32 2.95 5.59
CA LYS A 28 -22.72 2.54 5.54
C LYS A 28 -22.86 1.02 5.39
N LYS A 29 -21.99 0.39 4.59
CA LYS A 29 -21.92 -1.06 4.41
C LYS A 29 -21.48 -1.77 5.70
N ALA A 30 -20.48 -1.26 6.40
CA ALA A 30 -20.03 -1.80 7.69
C ALA A 30 -21.12 -1.73 8.76
N ILE A 31 -21.79 -0.58 8.92
CA ILE A 31 -22.92 -0.39 9.84
C ILE A 31 -24.02 -1.40 9.54
N LYS A 32 -24.43 -1.52 8.27
CA LYS A 32 -25.52 -2.43 7.86
C LYS A 32 -25.18 -3.91 8.11
N ARG A 33 -23.91 -4.30 7.92
CA ARG A 33 -23.50 -5.72 7.97
C ARG A 33 -23.17 -6.20 9.38
N PHE A 34 -22.61 -5.33 10.22
CA PHE A 34 -22.11 -5.70 11.55
C PHE A 34 -22.95 -5.08 12.69
N GLY A 35 -23.97 -4.27 12.38
CA GLY A 35 -24.85 -3.69 13.39
C GLY A 35 -24.16 -2.67 14.32
N ILE A 36 -23.00 -2.14 13.92
CA ILE A 36 -22.18 -1.24 14.72
C ILE A 36 -22.61 0.23 14.57
N SER A 37 -22.26 1.05 15.56
CA SER A 37 -22.49 2.50 15.50
C SER A 37 -21.64 3.17 14.42
N LYS A 38 -22.04 4.36 13.97
CA LYS A 38 -21.28 5.13 12.97
C LYS A 38 -19.89 5.53 13.48
N ASP A 39 -19.78 5.86 14.77
CA ASP A 39 -18.52 6.28 15.38
C ASP A 39 -17.56 5.10 15.51
N GLU A 40 -18.07 3.93 15.89
CA GLU A 40 -17.30 2.71 15.94
C GLU A 40 -16.82 2.27 14.55
N ALA A 41 -17.70 2.31 13.54
CA ALA A 41 -17.32 2.05 12.15
C ALA A 41 -16.23 3.02 11.64
N ASN A 42 -16.30 4.30 12.02
CA ASN A 42 -15.28 5.31 11.72
C ASN A 42 -13.95 4.97 12.40
N ASN A 43 -13.96 4.56 13.66
CA ASN A 43 -12.75 4.20 14.40
C ASN A 43 -12.04 2.99 13.77
N TYR A 44 -12.78 1.94 13.45
CA TYR A 44 -12.23 0.79 12.72
C TYR A 44 -11.70 1.18 11.34
N TYR A 45 -12.43 2.04 10.61
CA TYR A 45 -11.97 2.59 9.34
C TYR A 45 -10.63 3.32 9.51
N LEU A 46 -10.49 4.22 10.49
CA LEU A 46 -9.22 4.93 10.70
C LEU A 46 -8.08 3.98 11.12
N SER A 47 -8.37 2.97 11.94
CA SER A 47 -7.40 1.95 12.36
C SER A 47 -6.86 1.15 11.17
N VAL A 48 -7.76 0.58 10.35
CA VAL A 48 -7.38 -0.18 9.15
C VAL A 48 -6.64 0.71 8.14
N ARG A 49 -7.04 1.98 8.02
CA ARG A 49 -6.34 2.95 7.17
C ARG A 49 -4.91 3.20 7.62
N SER A 50 -4.68 3.31 8.93
CA SER A 50 -3.34 3.47 9.50
C SER A 50 -2.46 2.24 9.23
N GLU A 51 -3.04 1.04 9.34
CA GLU A 51 -2.36 -0.20 9.01
C GLU A 51 -1.94 -0.25 7.52
N ILE A 52 -2.84 0.09 6.60
CA ILE A 52 -2.53 0.16 5.16
C ILE A 52 -1.41 1.15 4.89
N LYS A 53 -1.40 2.31 5.57
CA LYS A 53 -0.32 3.30 5.43
C LYS A 53 1.03 2.75 5.87
N LYS A 54 1.09 2.10 7.02
CA LYS A 54 2.33 1.49 7.53
C LYS A 54 2.84 0.41 6.58
N ASP A 55 1.94 -0.46 6.12
CA ASP A 55 2.28 -1.51 5.15
C ASP A 55 2.77 -0.92 3.82
N ALA A 56 2.13 0.14 3.33
CA ALA A 56 2.55 0.84 2.12
C ALA A 56 3.95 1.48 2.30
N ILE A 57 4.24 2.12 3.42
CA ILE A 57 5.58 2.68 3.69
C ILE A 57 6.64 1.56 3.70
N ASN A 58 6.38 0.46 4.40
CA ASN A 58 7.32 -0.66 4.48
C ASN A 58 7.59 -1.27 3.10
N LYS A 59 6.54 -1.49 2.30
CA LYS A 59 6.67 -1.96 0.92
C LYS A 59 7.42 -0.95 0.06
N GLY A 60 7.10 0.35 0.20
CA GLY A 60 7.81 1.42 -0.50
C GLY A 60 9.32 1.39 -0.23
N LEU A 61 9.72 1.25 1.03
CA LEU A 61 11.13 1.12 1.42
C LEU A 61 11.77 -0.15 0.85
N LEU A 62 11.09 -1.29 0.89
CA LEU A 62 11.59 -2.55 0.34
C LEU A 62 11.85 -2.44 -1.17
N TYR A 63 10.87 -1.93 -1.93
CA TYR A 63 11.01 -1.76 -3.38
C TYR A 63 12.04 -0.71 -3.75
N LEU A 64 12.20 0.34 -2.93
CA LEU A 64 13.25 1.34 -3.12
C LEU A 64 14.64 0.71 -2.92
N PHE A 65 14.80 -0.10 -1.87
CA PHE A 65 16.05 -0.80 -1.59
C PHE A 65 16.42 -1.78 -2.71
N LEU A 66 15.51 -2.69 -3.07
CA LEU A 66 15.71 -3.65 -4.16
C LEU A 66 15.98 -2.94 -5.49
N GLY A 67 15.20 -1.89 -5.79
CA GLY A 67 15.36 -1.10 -7.00
C GLY A 67 16.74 -0.45 -7.08
N SER A 68 17.21 0.13 -5.98
CA SER A 68 18.53 0.76 -5.90
C SER A 68 19.68 -0.23 -6.08
N VAL A 69 19.58 -1.41 -5.45
CA VAL A 69 20.58 -2.49 -5.61
C VAL A 69 20.65 -2.96 -7.06
N LEU A 70 19.50 -3.19 -7.69
CA LEU A 70 19.43 -3.63 -9.08
C LEU A 70 19.94 -2.56 -10.06
N LEU A 71 19.62 -1.28 -9.83
CA LEU A 71 20.20 -0.19 -10.61
C LEU A 71 21.73 -0.12 -10.46
N PHE A 72 22.24 -0.31 -9.25
CA PHE A 72 23.69 -0.32 -9.00
C PHE A 72 24.37 -1.46 -9.74
N ILE A 73 23.83 -2.69 -9.67
CA ILE A 73 24.32 -3.84 -10.44
C ILE A 73 24.26 -3.57 -11.93
N GLY A 74 23.15 -3.00 -12.40
CA GLY A 74 22.97 -2.63 -13.80
C GLY A 74 24.02 -1.64 -14.30
N LEU A 75 24.25 -0.55 -13.55
CA LEU A 75 25.28 0.45 -13.85
C LEU A 75 26.69 -0.14 -13.79
N ALA A 76 27.02 -0.94 -12.78
CA ALA A 76 28.32 -1.59 -12.68
C ALA A 76 28.59 -2.53 -13.86
N SER A 77 27.55 -3.22 -14.36
CA SER A 77 27.65 -4.14 -15.50
C SER A 77 27.87 -3.44 -16.84
N VAL A 78 27.49 -2.16 -16.97
CA VAL A 78 27.79 -1.32 -18.16
C VAL A 78 29.30 -1.18 -18.36
N PHE A 79 30.08 -1.17 -17.27
CA PHE A 79 31.54 -1.04 -17.33
C PHE A 79 32.28 -2.38 -17.42
N GLY A 80 31.56 -3.52 -17.44
CA GLY A 80 32.13 -4.88 -17.33
C GLY A 80 31.76 -5.85 -18.44
N ASP A 81 31.38 -5.38 -19.63
CA ASP A 81 31.11 -6.18 -20.86
C ASP A 81 30.02 -7.28 -20.74
N SER A 82 29.08 -7.17 -19.80
CA SER A 82 27.98 -8.14 -19.63
C SER A 82 26.64 -7.60 -20.13
N SER A 83 26.38 -7.74 -21.44
CA SER A 83 25.26 -7.09 -22.15
C SER A 83 23.84 -7.46 -21.68
N LEU A 84 23.59 -8.72 -21.29
CA LEU A 84 22.24 -9.13 -20.83
C LEU A 84 21.97 -8.77 -19.36
N ILE A 85 23.01 -8.68 -18.55
CA ILE A 85 22.91 -8.40 -17.11
C ILE A 85 22.61 -6.92 -16.89
N TYR A 86 23.22 -6.01 -17.66
CA TYR A 86 22.97 -4.58 -17.48
C TYR A 86 21.51 -4.19 -17.78
N LEU A 87 20.94 -4.67 -18.90
CA LEU A 87 19.61 -4.25 -19.33
C LEU A 87 18.51 -4.77 -18.37
N GLY A 88 18.61 -6.03 -17.96
CA GLY A 88 17.65 -6.65 -17.02
C GLY A 88 17.70 -6.00 -15.64
N SER A 89 18.89 -5.79 -15.09
CA SER A 89 19.06 -5.16 -13.78
C SER A 89 18.63 -3.69 -13.77
N LEU A 90 18.90 -2.93 -14.85
CA LEU A 90 18.42 -1.55 -14.96
C LEU A 90 16.88 -1.47 -15.04
N LEU A 91 16.24 -2.34 -15.85
CA LEU A 91 14.79 -2.37 -15.98
C LEU A 91 14.10 -2.76 -14.67
N LEU A 92 14.58 -3.82 -14.00
CA LEU A 92 14.04 -4.24 -12.70
C LEU A 92 14.30 -3.18 -11.62
N GLY A 93 15.47 -2.53 -11.68
CA GLY A 93 15.80 -1.41 -10.81
C GLY A 93 14.83 -0.24 -10.95
N ALA A 94 14.58 0.20 -12.17
CA ALA A 94 13.62 1.26 -12.48
C ALA A 94 12.19 0.87 -12.09
N ALA A 95 11.77 -0.37 -12.36
CA ALA A 95 10.46 -0.89 -11.96
C ALA A 95 10.30 -0.93 -10.42
N GLY A 96 11.37 -1.27 -9.69
CA GLY A 96 11.41 -1.22 -8.24
C GLY A 96 11.23 0.20 -7.70
N ILE A 97 11.94 1.18 -8.28
CA ILE A 97 11.78 2.59 -7.91
C ILE A 97 10.36 3.09 -8.22
N LEU A 98 9.82 2.78 -9.39
CA LEU A 98 8.44 3.16 -9.76
C LEU A 98 7.40 2.56 -8.80
N SER A 99 7.58 1.29 -8.43
CA SER A 99 6.72 0.62 -7.45
C SER A 99 6.80 1.29 -6.08
N ALA A 100 8.01 1.65 -5.62
CA ALA A 100 8.22 2.38 -4.39
C ALA A 100 7.48 3.73 -4.37
N PHE A 101 7.56 4.49 -5.46
CA PHE A 101 6.80 5.74 -5.61
C PHE A 101 5.29 5.51 -5.51
N GLY A 102 4.75 4.47 -6.17
CA GLY A 102 3.34 4.11 -6.05
C GLY A 102 2.91 3.87 -4.60
N TYR A 103 3.71 3.13 -3.84
CA TYR A 103 3.45 2.87 -2.42
C TYR A 103 3.55 4.13 -1.54
N PHE A 104 4.53 5.00 -1.78
CA PHE A 104 4.62 6.26 -1.03
C PHE A 104 3.46 7.20 -1.36
N ILE A 105 3.01 7.26 -2.62
CA ILE A 105 1.82 8.01 -2.99
C ILE A 105 0.58 7.46 -2.28
N LEU A 106 0.43 6.13 -2.19
CA LEU A 106 -0.66 5.50 -1.44
C LEU A 106 -0.63 5.89 0.06
N ALA A 107 0.56 5.96 0.65
CA ALA A 107 0.74 6.41 2.03
C ALA A 107 0.43 7.91 2.23
N ILE A 108 0.85 8.77 1.29
CA ILE A 108 0.82 10.24 1.40
C ILE A 108 -0.50 10.85 0.91
N LYS A 109 -1.04 10.44 -0.26
CA LYS A 109 -2.26 11.03 -0.86
C LYS A 109 -3.47 10.97 0.08
N SER A 110 -3.41 10.07 1.05
CA SER A 110 -4.38 9.92 2.12
C SER A 110 -4.33 11.00 3.22
N SER A 111 -3.31 11.87 3.29
CA SER A 111 -3.22 12.95 4.31
C SER A 111 -3.94 14.24 3.92
N LYS A 112 -4.21 14.48 2.63
CA LYS A 112 -4.84 15.71 2.14
C LYS A 112 -6.37 15.74 2.16
N THR A 113 -7.04 14.64 2.52
CA THR A 113 -8.52 14.62 2.64
C THR A 113 -8.98 15.05 4.04
N GLN A 114 -8.46 16.18 4.49
CA GLN A 114 -8.94 16.94 5.66
C GLN A 114 -9.00 18.41 5.26
N GLN A 115 -9.93 18.76 4.37
CA GLN A 115 -10.59 20.06 4.30
C GLN A 115 -12.02 19.82 3.82
#